data_AF-A0A6G7BMP9-F1
#
_entry.id   AF-A0A6G7BMP9-F1
#
_cell.length_a   1.000
_cell.length_b   1.000
_cell.length_c   1.000
_cell.angle_alpha   90.00
_cell.angle_beta   90.00
_cell.angle_gamma   90.00
#
_symmetry.space_group_name_H-M   'P 1'
#
loop_
_entity.id
_entity.type
_entity.pdbx_description
1 polymer ?
#
loop_
_entity_poly.entity_id
_entity_poly.type
_entity_poly.pdbx_seq_one_letter_code
_entity_poly.pdbx_strand_id
1 'polypeptide(L)'
;LLFQATLLWHDSSIGWTPKVAYRWLLHHRPDIGTMRFYLYQGNNQVIDSGNIYDSTLKGGRLGLFCFSQKQIIWSNVKYSCSDDV
;
A
#
# COMPACT_ATOMS: atom_id res chain seq x y z
N LEU A 1 6.32 24.17 13.07
CA LEU A 1 5.14 23.84 12.25
C LEU A 1 5.02 22.33 12.24
N LEU A 2 4.11 21.77 13.04
CA LEU A 2 3.94 20.32 13.15
C LEU A 2 3.06 19.86 11.98
N PHE A 3 3.62 19.15 11.02
CA PHE A 3 2.85 18.45 10.00
C PHE A 3 2.19 17.22 10.66
N GLN A 4 0.86 17.11 10.60
CA GLN A 4 0.13 15.95 11.15
C GLN A 4 0.33 14.68 10.31
N ALA A 5 0.70 14.81 9.02
CA ALA A 5 0.99 13.71 8.12
C ALA A 5 2.01 14.13 7.07
N THR A 6 2.79 13.16 6.56
CA THR A 6 3.74 13.36 5.46
C THR A 6 3.35 12.46 4.30
N LEU A 7 3.22 13.02 3.10
CA LEU A 7 2.97 12.27 1.87
C LEU A 7 4.28 11.69 1.34
N LEU A 8 4.45 10.37 1.41
CA LEU A 8 5.67 9.70 0.91
C LEU A 8 5.64 9.48 -0.61
N TRP A 9 4.46 9.22 -1.17
CA TRP A 9 4.27 8.94 -2.59
C TRP A 9 2.80 9.11 -2.98
N HIS A 10 2.55 9.50 -4.23
CA HIS A 10 1.22 9.53 -4.83
C HIS A 10 1.26 9.20 -6.32
N ASP A 11 0.15 8.64 -6.82
CA ASP A 11 -0.15 8.50 -8.25
C ASP A 11 -1.52 9.12 -8.51
N SER A 12 -1.60 10.00 -9.50
CA SER A 12 -2.84 10.70 -9.90
C SER A 12 -3.36 10.25 -11.27
N SER A 13 -2.76 9.23 -11.88
CA SER A 13 -3.10 8.76 -13.22
C SER A 13 -4.41 7.97 -13.26
N ILE A 14 -4.75 7.26 -12.17
CA ILE A 14 -5.96 6.43 -12.10
C ILE A 14 -6.73 6.60 -10.78
N GLY A 15 -8.05 6.47 -10.87
CA GLY A 15 -8.94 6.22 -9.73
C GLY A 15 -9.49 4.80 -9.75
N TRP A 16 -10.08 4.33 -8.64
CA TRP A 16 -10.74 3.03 -8.63
C TRP A 16 -12.09 3.09 -9.37
N THR A 17 -12.44 1.99 -10.04
CA THR A 17 -13.72 1.85 -10.75
C THR A 17 -14.74 1.12 -9.88
N PRO A 18 -16.02 1.55 -9.82
CA PRO A 18 -17.05 0.87 -9.04
C PRO A 18 -17.21 -0.60 -9.43
N LYS A 19 -17.39 -1.47 -8.42
CA LYS A 19 -17.60 -2.93 -8.59
C LYS A 19 -16.48 -3.66 -9.35
N VAL A 20 -15.28 -3.08 -9.39
CA VAL A 20 -14.09 -3.72 -9.95
C VAL A 20 -13.19 -4.24 -8.83
N ALA A 21 -12.71 -5.47 -8.97
CA ALA A 21 -11.77 -6.05 -8.04
C ALA A 21 -10.34 -5.57 -8.34
N TYR A 22 -9.65 -5.12 -7.30
CA TYR A 22 -8.24 -4.77 -7.35
C TYR A 22 -7.47 -5.65 -6.37
N ARG A 23 -6.23 -5.98 -6.71
CA ARG A 23 -5.29 -6.67 -5.82
C ARG A 23 -4.13 -5.74 -5.52
N TRP A 24 -3.94 -5.45 -4.24
CA TRP A 24 -2.77 -4.75 -3.74
C TRP A 24 -1.69 -5.72 -3.25
N LEU A 25 -0.44 -5.28 -3.33
CA LEU A 25 0.71 -5.91 -2.70
C LEU A 25 1.60 -4.81 -2.10
N LEU A 26 1.94 -4.97 -0.83
CA LEU A 26 2.83 -4.05 -0.12
C LEU A 26 4.03 -4.84 0.38
N HIS A 27 5.22 -4.44 -0.05
CA HIS A 27 6.47 -4.89 0.53
C HIS A 27 6.98 -3.81 1.48
N HIS A 28 7.30 -4.17 2.72
CA HIS A 28 7.88 -3.28 3.70
C HIS A 28 9.06 -4.00 4.37
N ARG A 29 10.24 -3.39 4.30
CA ARG A 29 11.47 -3.87 4.93
C ARG A 29 11.98 -2.79 5.88
N PRO A 30 11.59 -2.84 7.17
CA PRO A 30 11.87 -1.77 8.10
C PRO A 30 13.37 -1.56 8.39
N ASP A 31 14.17 -2.63 8.32
CA ASP A 31 15.61 -2.60 8.60
C ASP A 31 16.35 -1.65 7.66
N ILE A 32 16.02 -1.72 6.37
CA ILE A 32 16.58 -0.85 5.32
C ILE A 32 15.66 0.32 4.94
N GLY A 33 14.51 0.44 5.61
CA GLY A 33 13.55 1.53 5.42
C GLY A 33 12.87 1.55 4.05
N THR A 34 12.79 0.40 3.35
CA THR A 34 12.18 0.37 2.01
C THR A 34 10.73 -0.06 2.06
N MET A 35 9.89 0.64 1.30
CA MET A 35 8.51 0.26 0.98
C MET A 35 8.31 0.23 -0.53
N ARG A 36 7.50 -0.70 -1.02
CA ARG A 36 7.04 -0.69 -2.41
C ARG A 36 5.61 -1.20 -2.50
N PHE A 37 4.78 -0.44 -3.19
CA PHE A 37 3.37 -0.70 -3.36
C PHE A 37 3.06 -1.02 -4.82
N TYR A 38 2.27 -2.07 -5.02
CA TYR A 38 1.75 -2.46 -6.33
C TYR A 38 0.22 -2.54 -6.28
N LEU A 39 -0.42 -2.16 -7.38
CA LEU A 39 -1.85 -2.36 -7.59
C LEU A 39 -2.09 -3.06 -8.92
N TYR A 40 -2.97 -4.05 -8.90
CA TYR A 40 -3.36 -4.84 -10.06
C TYR A 40 -4.87 -4.76 -10.27
N GLN A 41 -5.28 -4.65 -11.53
CA GLN A 41 -6.66 -4.87 -11.96
C GLN A 41 -6.70 -6.15 -12.80
N GLY A 42 -7.26 -7.21 -12.24
CA GLY A 42 -7.07 -8.56 -12.79
C GLY A 42 -5.59 -8.94 -12.76
N ASN A 43 -5.02 -9.31 -13.92
CA ASN A 43 -3.60 -9.67 -14.06
C ASN A 43 -2.72 -8.49 -14.49
N ASN A 44 -3.31 -7.32 -14.76
CA ASN A 44 -2.56 -6.16 -15.24
C ASN A 44 -2.09 -5.33 -14.06
N GLN A 45 -0.77 -5.13 -13.95
CA GLN A 45 -0.21 -4.13 -13.04
C GLN A 45 -0.60 -2.74 -13.54
N VAL A 46 -1.33 -1.99 -12.72
CA VAL A 46 -1.79 -0.63 -13.05
C VAL A 46 -1.05 0.44 -12.26
N ILE A 47 -0.44 0.09 -11.12
CA ILE A 47 0.39 0.99 -10.32
C ILE A 47 1.62 0.24 -9.80
N ASP A 48 2.74 0.93 -9.82
CA ASP A 48 3.98 0.57 -9.11
C ASP A 48 4.61 1.84 -8.56
N SER A 49 4.74 1.92 -7.23
CA SER A 49 5.32 3.10 -6.59
C SER A 49 6.83 3.25 -6.83
N GLY A 50 7.50 2.19 -7.28
CA GLY A 50 8.94 2.04 -7.10
C GLY A 50 9.33 1.93 -5.62
N ASN A 51 10.63 1.93 -5.33
CA ASN A 51 11.12 1.91 -3.96
C ASN A 51 10.93 3.29 -3.32
N ILE A 52 10.16 3.33 -2.24
CA ILE A 52 10.02 4.45 -1.32
C ILE A 52 10.94 4.19 -0.13
N TYR A 53 11.68 5.21 0.31
CA TYR A 53 12.60 5.10 1.44
C TYR A 53 12.11 5.98 2.59
N ASP A 54 11.71 5.36 3.70
CA ASP A 54 11.38 6.01 4.97
C ASP A 54 11.68 5.04 6.12
N SER A 55 12.31 5.56 7.17
CA SER A 55 12.74 4.77 8.33
C SER A 55 12.04 5.20 9.63
N THR A 56 10.93 5.94 9.53
CA THR A 56 10.24 6.51 10.68
C THR A 56 9.63 5.42 11.56
N LEU A 57 9.05 4.37 10.96
CA LEU A 57 8.47 3.23 11.66
C LEU A 57 9.25 1.94 11.36
N LYS A 58 9.79 1.31 12.40
CA LYS A 58 10.63 0.10 12.30
C LYS A 58 9.85 -1.23 12.31
N GLY A 59 8.60 -1.20 11.85
CA GLY A 59 7.68 -2.34 11.87
C GLY A 59 6.36 -1.99 12.57
N GLY A 60 5.51 -2.99 12.79
CA GLY A 60 4.23 -2.80 13.46
C GLY A 60 3.17 -3.83 13.09
N ARG A 61 1.91 -3.45 13.33
CA ARG A 61 0.73 -4.27 13.00
C ARG A 61 0.14 -3.86 11.66
N LEU A 62 -0.52 -4.79 10.99
CA LEU A 62 -1.27 -4.53 9.76
C LEU A 62 -2.73 -4.22 10.07
N GLY A 63 -3.36 -3.41 9.22
CA GLY A 63 -4.75 -3.02 9.34
C GLY A 63 -5.31 -2.56 8.00
N LEU A 64 -6.64 -2.43 7.94
CA LEU A 64 -7.37 -1.97 6.78
C LEU A 64 -7.91 -0.58 7.07
N PHE A 65 -7.89 0.31 6.09
CA PHE A 65 -8.26 1.71 6.26
C PHE A 65 -9.45 2.07 5.36
N CYS A 66 -10.34 2.92 5.86
CA CYS A 66 -11.43 3.52 5.10
C CYS A 66 -11.63 4.97 5.56
N PHE A 67 -11.88 5.87 4.63
CA PHE A 67 -12.27 7.24 4.93
C PHE A 67 -13.52 7.62 4.14
N SER A 68 -14.67 7.68 4.83
CA SER A 68 -15.96 8.11 4.28
C SER A 68 -16.47 7.34 3.04
N GLN A 69 -16.12 6.06 2.91
CA GLN A 69 -16.56 5.21 1.79
C GLN A 69 -17.35 4.00 2.30
N LYS A 70 -18.55 3.80 1.75
CA LYS A 70 -19.42 2.66 2.09
C LYS A 70 -19.21 1.50 1.11
N GLN A 71 -19.63 0.30 1.54
CA GLN A 71 -19.62 -0.93 0.74
C GLN A 71 -18.25 -1.36 0.21
N ILE A 72 -17.21 -1.23 1.03
CA ILE A 72 -15.88 -1.77 0.74
C ILE A 72 -15.84 -3.25 1.13
N ILE A 73 -15.26 -4.08 0.26
CA ILE A 73 -14.95 -5.47 0.56
C ILE A 73 -13.43 -5.63 0.55
N TRP A 74 -12.87 -5.98 1.70
CA TRP A 74 -11.50 -6.46 1.81
C TRP A 74 -11.53 -7.99 1.84
N SER A 75 -11.07 -8.63 0.78
CA SER A 75 -11.14 -10.09 0.63
C SER A 75 -9.75 -10.68 0.40
N ASN A 76 -9.58 -11.95 0.76
CA ASN A 76 -8.35 -12.71 0.55
C ASN A 76 -7.08 -12.00 1.07
N VAL A 77 -7.20 -11.33 2.22
CA VAL A 77 -6.09 -10.64 2.87
C VAL A 77 -5.10 -11.68 3.38
N LYS A 78 -3.84 -11.54 2.97
CA LYS A 78 -2.73 -12.41 3.38
C LYS A 78 -1.54 -11.54 3.74
N TYR A 79 -0.78 -12.00 4.72
CA TYR A 79 0.52 -11.44 5.08
C TYR A 79 1.49 -12.59 5.31
N SER A 80 2.77 -12.31 5.09
CA SER A 80 3.88 -13.23 5.34
C SER A 80 5.08 -12.43 5.79
N CYS A 81 5.93 -13.02 6.63
CA CYS A 81 7.25 -12.47 6.91
C CYS A 81 8.20 -12.83 5.76
N SER A 82 9.09 -11.92 5.43
CA SER A 82 10.13 -12.11 4.41
C SER A 82 11.38 -11.43 4.93
N ASP A 83 12.32 -12.24 5.41
CA ASP A 83 13.56 -11.75 6.03
C ASP A 83 14.67 -11.54 4.98
N ASP A 84 14.43 -11.94 3.73
CA ASP A 84 15.37 -11.77 2.63
C ASP A 84 15.41 -10.31 2.14
N VAL A 85 16.63 -9.76 2.07
CA VAL A 85 16.98 -8.47 1.44
C VAL A 85 17.26 -8.67 -0.05
#